data_AF-A0A9P4URR2-F1
#
_entry.id   AF-A0A9P4URR2-F1
#
_cell.length_a   1.000
_cell.length_b   1.000
_cell.length_c   1.000
_cell.angle_alpha   90.00
_cell.angle_beta   90.00
_cell.angle_gamma   90.00
#
_symmetry.space_group_name_H-M   'P 1'
#
loop_
_entity.id
_entity.type
_entity.pdbx_description
1 polymer ?
#
loop_
_entity_poly.entity_id
_entity_poly.type
_entity_poly.pdbx_seq_one_letter_code
_entity_poly.pdbx_strand_id
1 'polypeptide(L)'
;MADPLSISTGIVSLVVPALHGARLLLTDVHKIIDAPEAIGRLGEDVDSVYANLTVLQNIEAPVWDSLGTVVAEHAKATITSCKLACDTIRLDIQQWTGTSPGENVSWRDRVTVGFFKEHHLRAASSQMQTHKLTLGSLVGTATLYSSLRGSHLTEDLRSGIVSQQNCTVAAIESIQTQVAVVERSLAEVRSSSSESSANEEDVDMEAAIGQIEELMEVLQSSQTLLRELLSKYQTKDIEKVCAANRPTQITFGRNYRGMQMGINHGSITWNSDR
;
A
#
# COMPACT_ATOMS: atom_id res chain seq x y z
N MET A 1 -22.76 -9.40 -7.47
CA MET A 1 -22.01 -8.96 -6.27
C MET A 1 -20.95 -10.01 -6.00
N ALA A 2 -19.69 -9.60 -5.86
CA ALA A 2 -18.63 -10.52 -5.45
C ALA A 2 -18.83 -10.91 -3.98
N ASP A 3 -18.61 -12.18 -3.66
CA ASP A 3 -18.71 -12.69 -2.30
C ASP A 3 -17.57 -12.13 -1.42
N PRO A 4 -17.83 -11.61 -0.19
CA PRO A 4 -16.79 -11.06 0.68
C PRO A 4 -15.61 -11.99 0.93
N LEU A 5 -15.86 -13.30 1.05
CA LEU A 5 -14.80 -14.29 1.20
C LEU A 5 -13.97 -14.42 -0.08
N SER A 6 -14.60 -14.35 -1.26
CA SER A 6 -13.89 -14.32 -2.54
C SER A 6 -13.00 -13.09 -2.68
N ILE A 7 -13.43 -11.91 -2.19
CA ILE A 7 -12.63 -10.69 -2.22
C ILE A 7 -11.40 -10.84 -1.31
N SER A 8 -11.62 -11.23 -0.05
CA SER A 8 -10.55 -11.42 0.92
C SER A 8 -9.55 -12.49 0.48
N THR A 9 -10.04 -13.62 -0.01
CA THR A 9 -9.20 -14.71 -0.55
C THR A 9 -8.34 -14.22 -1.72
N GLY A 10 -8.93 -13.41 -2.62
CA GLY A 10 -8.21 -12.83 -3.75
C GLY A 10 -7.13 -11.82 -3.35
N ILE A 11 -7.27 -11.13 -2.21
CA ILE A 11 -6.23 -10.24 -1.70
C ILE A 11 -5.15 -11.06 -0.99
N VAL A 12 -5.53 -11.97 -0.09
CA VAL A 12 -4.59 -12.81 0.67
C VAL A 12 -3.70 -13.64 -0.27
N SER A 13 -4.25 -14.16 -1.38
CA SER A 13 -3.48 -14.91 -2.37
C SER A 13 -2.39 -14.09 -3.07
N LEU A 14 -2.54 -12.76 -3.14
CA LEU A 14 -1.56 -11.83 -3.70
C LEU A 14 -0.60 -11.28 -2.64
N VAL A 15 -1.05 -11.14 -1.40
CA VAL A 15 -0.23 -10.66 -0.28
C VAL A 15 0.93 -11.62 0.01
N VAL A 16 0.68 -12.93 -0.01
CA VAL A 16 1.72 -13.94 0.28
C VAL A 16 2.93 -13.85 -0.68
N PRO A 17 2.76 -13.87 -2.01
CA PRO A 17 3.90 -13.71 -2.92
C PRO A 17 4.53 -12.32 -2.83
N ALA A 18 3.76 -11.25 -2.56
CA ALA A 18 4.32 -9.92 -2.33
C ALA A 18 5.21 -9.85 -1.07
N LEU A 19 4.78 -10.47 0.03
CA LEU A 19 5.57 -10.62 1.26
C LEU A 19 6.87 -11.37 0.99
N HIS A 20 6.81 -12.43 0.19
CA HIS A 20 8.00 -13.18 -0.18
C HIS A 20 8.99 -12.32 -0.99
N GLY A 21 8.50 -11.60 -2.01
CA GLY A 21 9.32 -10.68 -2.79
C GLY A 21 9.98 -9.60 -1.94
N ALA A 22 9.21 -8.92 -1.09
CA ALA A 22 9.71 -7.90 -0.16
C ALA A 22 10.78 -8.46 0.79
N ARG A 23 10.57 -9.66 1.35
CA ARG A 23 11.55 -10.30 2.23
C ARG A 23 12.85 -10.64 1.51
N LEU A 24 12.78 -11.13 0.28
CA LEU A 24 13.97 -11.44 -0.51
C LEU A 24 14.74 -10.18 -0.86
N LEU A 25 14.05 -9.12 -1.28
CA LEU A 25 14.66 -7.82 -1.54
C LEU A 25 15.34 -7.26 -0.28
N LEU A 26 14.64 -7.26 0.86
CA LEU A 26 15.20 -6.81 2.14
C LEU A 26 16.46 -7.60 2.53
N THR A 27 16.43 -8.92 2.30
CA THR A 27 17.59 -9.79 2.54
C THR A 27 18.78 -9.41 1.67
N ASP A 28 18.54 -9.11 0.40
CA ASP A 28 19.61 -8.74 -0.54
C ASP A 28 20.14 -7.33 -0.25
N VAL A 29 19.26 -6.37 0.11
CA VAL A 29 19.65 -5.02 0.56
C VAL A 29 20.53 -5.07 1.82
N HIS A 30 20.16 -5.87 2.82
CA HIS A 30 20.92 -5.99 4.07
C HIS A 30 22.29 -6.66 3.92
N LYS A 31 22.53 -7.41 2.83
CA LYS A 31 23.84 -8.03 2.54
C LYS A 31 24.83 -7.05 1.91
N ILE A 32 24.37 -5.88 1.45
CA ILE A 32 25.22 -4.87 0.82
C ILE A 32 26.00 -4.16 1.92
N ILE A 33 27.31 -4.35 1.92
CA ILE A 33 28.24 -3.66 2.82
C ILE A 33 28.60 -2.30 2.18
N ASP A 34 28.65 -1.24 3.00
CA ASP A 34 28.92 0.14 2.59
C ASP A 34 27.91 0.71 1.57
N ALA A 35 26.63 0.35 1.74
CA ALA A 35 25.54 0.80 0.89
C ALA A 35 25.39 2.34 0.90
N PRO A 36 25.12 2.98 -0.27
CA PRO A 36 24.81 4.40 -0.32
C PRO A 36 23.49 4.68 0.41
N GLU A 37 23.32 5.92 0.90
CA GLU A 37 22.13 6.33 1.67
C GLU A 37 20.81 5.99 0.96
N ALA A 38 20.78 6.07 -0.37
CA ALA A 38 19.62 5.70 -1.17
C ALA A 38 19.22 4.22 -1.05
N ILE A 39 20.18 3.30 -0.93
CA ILE A 39 19.93 1.87 -0.67
C ILE A 39 19.43 1.66 0.77
N GLY A 40 19.96 2.43 1.73
CA GLY A 40 19.45 2.42 3.10
C GLY A 40 17.97 2.84 3.18
N ARG A 41 17.62 3.96 2.53
CA ARG A 41 16.22 4.44 2.43
C ARG A 41 15.32 3.43 1.72
N LEU A 42 15.80 2.81 0.63
CA LEU A 42 15.08 1.73 -0.04
C LEU A 42 14.79 0.57 0.93
N GLY A 43 15.76 0.16 1.75
CA GLY A 43 15.57 -0.86 2.78
C GLY A 43 14.47 -0.50 3.78
N GLU A 44 14.48 0.73 4.30
CA GLU A 44 13.43 1.24 5.20
C GLU A 44 12.04 1.26 4.55
N ASP A 45 11.97 1.61 3.26
CA ASP A 45 10.72 1.62 2.52
C ASP A 45 10.20 0.19 2.26
N VAL A 46 11.09 -0.75 1.92
CA VAL A 46 10.75 -2.18 1.77
C VAL A 46 10.30 -2.78 3.09
N ASP A 47 10.94 -2.46 4.21
CA ASP A 47 10.54 -2.93 5.55
C ASP A 47 9.15 -2.40 5.92
N SER A 48 8.88 -1.11 5.63
CA SER A 48 7.56 -0.51 5.81
C SER A 48 6.49 -1.20 4.95
N VAL A 49 6.82 -1.52 3.70
CA VAL A 49 5.94 -2.27 2.78
C VAL A 49 5.68 -3.68 3.31
N TYR A 50 6.70 -4.38 3.79
CA TYR A 50 6.58 -5.71 4.39
C TYR A 50 5.66 -5.69 5.62
N ALA A 51 5.81 -4.71 6.50
CA ALA A 51 4.94 -4.52 7.66
C ALA A 51 3.49 -4.27 7.23
N ASN A 52 3.25 -3.39 6.25
CA ASN A 52 1.91 -3.11 5.74
C ASN A 52 1.27 -4.36 5.13
N LEU A 53 2.00 -5.10 4.29
CA LEU A 53 1.52 -6.36 3.70
C LEU A 53 1.17 -7.39 4.77
N THR A 54 1.93 -7.45 5.86
CA THR A 54 1.67 -8.34 7.00
C THR A 54 0.34 -7.98 7.68
N VAL A 55 0.05 -6.69 7.86
CA VAL A 55 -1.24 -6.27 8.40
C VAL A 55 -2.37 -6.59 7.42
N LEU A 56 -2.17 -6.35 6.12
CA LEU A 56 -3.17 -6.65 5.08
C LEU A 56 -3.58 -8.12 5.04
N GLN A 57 -2.62 -9.04 5.28
CA GLN A 57 -2.88 -10.47 5.33
C GLN A 57 -3.93 -10.85 6.40
N ASN A 58 -4.00 -10.07 7.48
CA ASN A 58 -4.83 -10.35 8.65
C ASN A 58 -6.18 -9.61 8.63
N ILE A 59 -6.49 -8.86 7.55
CA ILE A 59 -7.77 -8.15 7.43
C ILE A 59 -8.90 -9.13 7.10
N GLU A 60 -9.93 -9.13 7.94
CA GLU A 60 -11.10 -9.98 7.77
C GLU A 60 -11.98 -9.60 6.56
N ALA A 61 -12.65 -10.59 5.97
CA ALA A 61 -13.56 -10.41 4.84
C ALA A 61 -14.64 -9.32 4.99
N PRO A 62 -15.30 -9.13 6.16
CA PRO A 62 -16.33 -8.10 6.26
C PRO A 62 -15.76 -6.67 6.31
N VAL A 63 -14.46 -6.51 6.59
CA VAL A 63 -13.77 -5.21 6.45
C VAL A 63 -13.63 -4.87 4.96
N TRP A 64 -13.21 -5.84 4.15
CA TRP A 64 -13.12 -5.68 2.70
C TRP A 64 -14.47 -5.39 2.04
N ASP A 65 -15.54 -6.03 2.52
CA ASP A 65 -16.91 -5.74 2.08
C ASP A 65 -17.32 -4.29 2.40
N SER A 66 -16.96 -3.81 3.59
CA SER A 66 -17.25 -2.43 4.02
C SER A 66 -16.47 -1.39 3.23
N LEU A 67 -15.22 -1.67 2.88
CA LEU A 67 -14.40 -0.82 2.02
C LEU A 67 -14.93 -0.80 0.58
N GLY A 68 -15.51 -1.91 0.13
CA GLY A 68 -16.16 -2.05 -1.16
C GLY A 68 -15.24 -2.59 -2.27
N THR A 69 -15.86 -3.06 -3.34
CA THR A 69 -15.18 -3.79 -4.44
C THR A 69 -14.16 -2.94 -5.17
N VAL A 70 -14.40 -1.63 -5.33
CA VAL A 70 -13.47 -0.71 -6.02
C VAL A 70 -12.14 -0.62 -5.27
N VAL A 71 -12.19 -0.39 -3.95
CA VAL A 71 -11.00 -0.37 -3.09
C VAL A 71 -10.28 -1.71 -3.13
N ALA A 72 -11.02 -2.82 -3.11
CA ALA A 72 -10.44 -4.16 -3.17
C ALA A 72 -9.72 -4.44 -4.50
N GLU A 73 -10.29 -4.09 -5.64
CA GLU A 73 -9.65 -4.28 -6.95
C GLU A 73 -8.39 -3.42 -7.10
N HIS A 74 -8.45 -2.14 -6.68
CA HIS A 74 -7.26 -1.29 -6.68
C HIS A 74 -6.20 -1.79 -5.70
N ALA A 75 -6.59 -2.31 -4.52
CA ALA A 75 -5.65 -2.93 -3.60
C ALA A 75 -4.94 -4.14 -4.22
N LYS A 76 -5.66 -5.03 -4.93
CA LYS A 76 -5.06 -6.15 -5.65
C LYS A 76 -4.06 -5.68 -6.70
N ALA A 77 -4.39 -4.64 -7.46
CA ALA A 77 -3.50 -4.05 -8.46
C ALA A 77 -2.24 -3.48 -7.80
N THR A 78 -2.38 -2.71 -6.72
CA THR A 78 -1.24 -2.16 -5.97
C THR A 78 -0.36 -3.24 -5.36
N ILE A 79 -0.93 -4.30 -4.78
CA ILE A 79 -0.15 -5.42 -4.20
C ILE A 79 0.61 -6.17 -5.30
N THR A 80 -0.03 -6.40 -6.44
CA THR A 80 0.61 -7.06 -7.60
C THR A 80 1.76 -6.21 -8.14
N SER A 81 1.53 -4.91 -8.32
CA SER A 81 2.55 -3.96 -8.75
C SER A 81 3.71 -3.88 -7.75
N CYS A 82 3.41 -3.88 -6.44
CA CYS A 82 4.42 -3.91 -5.40
C CYS A 82 5.29 -5.17 -5.45
N LYS A 83 4.69 -6.34 -5.69
CA LYS A 83 5.44 -7.59 -5.90
C LYS A 83 6.39 -7.46 -7.11
N LEU A 84 5.89 -6.99 -8.24
CA LEU A 84 6.69 -6.80 -9.45
C LEU A 84 7.85 -5.82 -9.20
N ALA A 85 7.59 -4.70 -8.54
CA ALA A 85 8.62 -3.75 -8.13
C ALA A 85 9.69 -4.42 -7.26
N CYS A 86 9.30 -5.21 -6.25
CA CYS A 86 10.24 -5.94 -5.41
C CYS A 86 11.12 -6.91 -6.22
N ASP A 87 10.53 -7.63 -7.17
CA ASP A 87 11.24 -8.58 -8.03
C ASP A 87 12.22 -7.86 -8.97
N THR A 88 11.79 -6.77 -9.62
CA THR A 88 12.63 -5.95 -10.52
C THR A 88 13.81 -5.34 -9.79
N ILE A 89 13.56 -4.64 -8.68
CA ILE A 89 14.61 -3.98 -7.89
C ILE A 89 15.62 -5.01 -7.39
N ARG A 90 15.15 -6.20 -7.01
CA ARG A 90 16.04 -7.27 -6.58
C ARG A 90 16.93 -7.77 -7.72
N LEU A 91 16.38 -7.97 -8.91
CA LEU A 91 17.16 -8.36 -10.09
C LEU A 91 18.23 -7.30 -10.42
N ASP A 92 17.85 -6.03 -10.36
CA ASP A 92 18.77 -4.91 -10.58
C ASP A 92 19.92 -4.92 -9.56
N ILE A 93 19.59 -5.06 -8.27
CA ILE A 93 20.59 -5.16 -7.20
C ILE A 93 21.52 -6.36 -7.42
N GLN A 94 20.98 -7.53 -7.78
CA GLN A 94 21.78 -8.73 -8.04
C GLN A 94 22.71 -8.55 -9.24
N GLN A 95 22.21 -7.94 -10.32
CA GLN A 95 22.99 -7.61 -11.50
C GLN A 95 24.11 -6.61 -11.17
N TRP A 96 23.82 -5.57 -10.40
CA TRP A 96 24.79 -4.53 -10.05
C TRP A 96 25.85 -5.01 -9.07
N THR A 97 25.48 -5.89 -8.15
CA THR A 97 26.39 -6.48 -7.18
C THR A 97 27.11 -7.72 -7.72
N GLY A 98 26.69 -8.25 -8.88
CA GLY A 98 27.26 -9.44 -9.51
C GLY A 98 27.23 -10.65 -8.57
N THR A 99 26.15 -10.79 -7.79
CA THR A 99 26.03 -11.83 -6.76
C THR A 99 25.45 -13.13 -7.34
N SER A 100 26.06 -14.26 -6.95
CA SER A 100 25.33 -15.51 -6.80
C SER A 100 24.71 -15.55 -5.39
N PRO A 101 23.59 -16.27 -5.16
CA PRO A 101 22.89 -16.22 -3.88
C PRO A 101 23.74 -16.77 -2.72
N GLY A 102 24.31 -15.89 -1.89
CA GLY A 102 24.93 -16.26 -0.60
C GLY A 102 26.19 -15.51 -0.14
N GLU A 103 26.80 -14.66 -0.98
CA GLU A 103 28.07 -13.99 -0.67
C GLU A 103 27.87 -12.53 -0.20
N ASN A 104 28.62 -12.09 0.81
CA ASN A 104 28.63 -10.69 1.27
C ASN A 104 29.41 -9.84 0.26
N VAL A 105 28.83 -8.72 -0.17
CA VAL A 105 29.41 -7.89 -1.24
C VAL A 105 29.60 -6.45 -0.79
N SER A 106 30.83 -5.95 -1.00
CA SER A 106 31.16 -4.54 -0.91
C SER A 106 30.59 -3.81 -2.12
N TRP A 107 29.70 -2.84 -1.88
CA TRP A 107 29.16 -1.99 -2.95
C TRP A 107 30.27 -1.18 -3.64
N ARG A 108 31.32 -0.83 -2.89
CA ARG A 108 32.43 0.01 -3.39
C ARG A 108 33.36 -0.72 -4.35
N ASP A 109 33.56 -2.02 -4.17
CA ASP A 109 34.53 -2.79 -4.95
C ASP A 109 34.07 -3.07 -6.40
N ARG A 110 32.79 -2.79 -6.71
CA ARG A 110 32.19 -3.12 -8.02
C ARG A 110 31.50 -1.95 -8.73
N VAL A 111 31.52 -0.74 -8.16
CA VAL A 111 30.86 0.45 -8.74
C VAL A 111 31.89 1.36 -9.40
N THR A 112 32.35 0.96 -10.59
CA THR A 112 32.86 1.87 -11.63
C THR A 112 31.77 2.11 -12.67
N VAL A 113 30.51 2.21 -12.26
CA VAL A 113 29.36 2.18 -13.18
C VAL A 113 28.39 3.34 -12.89
N GLY A 114 28.66 4.46 -13.55
CA GLY A 114 27.72 5.30 -14.29
C GLY A 114 26.52 5.98 -13.60
N PHE A 115 26.20 7.18 -14.10
CA PHE A 115 24.96 7.96 -13.90
C PHE A 115 23.67 7.12 -14.01
N PHE A 116 23.67 6.07 -14.83
CA PHE A 116 22.52 5.18 -15.05
C PHE A 116 22.08 4.37 -13.83
N LYS A 117 23.01 3.88 -13.00
CA LYS A 117 22.66 3.16 -11.77
C LYS A 117 21.98 4.08 -10.74
N GLU A 118 22.33 5.36 -10.75
CA GLU A 118 21.70 6.37 -9.89
C GLU A 118 20.25 6.64 -10.34
N HIS A 119 19.99 6.76 -11.64
CA HIS A 119 18.64 6.96 -12.17
C HIS A 119 17.73 5.78 -11.87
N HIS A 120 18.17 4.55 -12.13
CA HIS A 120 17.40 3.34 -11.81
C HIS A 120 17.15 3.20 -10.31
N LEU A 121 18.16 3.43 -9.47
CA LEU A 121 17.98 3.37 -8.03
C LEU A 121 16.99 4.43 -7.52
N ARG A 122 17.02 5.64 -8.11
CA ARG A 122 16.06 6.70 -7.78
C ARG A 122 14.64 6.31 -8.20
N ALA A 123 14.45 5.74 -9.39
CA ALA A 123 13.16 5.26 -9.85
C ALA A 123 12.62 4.14 -8.95
N ALA A 124 13.45 3.14 -8.66
CA ALA A 124 13.18 2.04 -7.73
C ALA A 124 12.76 2.54 -6.34
N SER A 125 13.53 3.47 -5.77
CA SER A 125 13.22 4.09 -4.48
C SER A 125 11.91 4.87 -4.53
N SER A 126 11.66 5.62 -5.60
CA SER A 126 10.39 6.34 -5.78
C SER A 126 9.21 5.38 -5.81
N GLN A 127 9.30 4.30 -6.60
CA GLN A 127 8.24 3.29 -6.71
C GLN A 127 7.96 2.62 -5.37
N MET A 128 9.02 2.26 -4.62
CA MET A 128 8.85 1.65 -3.30
C MET A 128 8.23 2.63 -2.29
N GLN A 129 8.64 3.90 -2.32
CA GLN A 129 8.03 4.94 -1.50
C GLN A 129 6.54 5.13 -1.84
N THR A 130 6.18 5.11 -3.12
CA THR A 130 4.77 5.15 -3.56
C THR A 130 3.98 3.98 -2.99
N HIS A 131 4.52 2.77 -3.09
CA HIS A 131 3.87 1.58 -2.51
C HIS A 131 3.74 1.66 -1.00
N LYS A 132 4.77 2.12 -0.30
CA LYS A 132 4.74 2.37 1.16
C LYS A 132 3.60 3.30 1.55
N LEU A 133 3.51 4.46 0.91
CA LEU A 133 2.46 5.45 1.19
C LEU A 133 1.07 4.88 0.91
N THR A 134 0.90 4.24 -0.25
CA THR A 134 -0.39 3.71 -0.70
C THR A 134 -0.87 2.57 0.21
N LEU A 135 -0.01 1.59 0.49
CA LEU A 135 -0.33 0.46 1.36
C LEU A 135 -0.52 0.91 2.81
N GLY A 136 0.26 1.88 3.29
CA GLY A 136 0.09 2.46 4.63
C GLY A 136 -1.26 3.15 4.80
N SER A 137 -1.70 3.93 3.80
CA SER A 137 -3.04 4.51 3.79
C SER A 137 -4.12 3.44 3.80
N LEU A 138 -4.00 2.41 2.95
CA LEU A 138 -4.95 1.29 2.88
C LEU A 138 -5.07 0.53 4.20
N VAL A 139 -3.93 0.18 4.81
CA VAL A 139 -3.88 -0.51 6.11
C VAL A 139 -4.52 0.33 7.20
N GLY A 140 -4.22 1.63 7.27
CA GLY A 140 -4.81 2.50 8.28
C GLY A 140 -6.32 2.65 8.10
N THR A 141 -6.82 2.77 6.85
CA THR A 141 -8.26 2.77 6.59
C THR A 141 -8.91 1.46 7.02
N ALA A 142 -8.33 0.32 6.65
CA ALA A 142 -8.87 -0.99 7.01
C ALA A 142 -8.86 -1.25 8.52
N THR A 143 -7.82 -0.79 9.21
CA THR A 143 -7.72 -0.86 10.67
C THR A 143 -8.80 -0.01 11.33
N LEU A 144 -9.04 1.22 10.85
CA LEU A 144 -10.14 2.05 11.31
C LEU A 144 -11.50 1.37 11.08
N TYR A 145 -11.72 0.81 9.90
CA TYR A 145 -12.96 0.11 9.58
C TYR A 145 -13.16 -1.14 10.46
N SER A 146 -12.09 -1.85 10.79
CA SER A 146 -12.13 -2.95 11.75
C SER A 146 -12.58 -2.47 13.13
N SER A 147 -12.04 -1.35 13.60
CA SER A 147 -12.41 -0.73 14.89
C SER A 147 -13.84 -0.18 14.90
N LEU A 148 -14.29 0.46 13.81
CA LEU A 148 -15.66 0.98 13.64
C LEU A 148 -16.69 -0.15 13.66
N ARG A 149 -16.35 -1.33 13.13
CA ARG A 149 -17.24 -2.50 13.19
C ARG A 149 -17.40 -2.99 14.63
N GLY A 150 -16.36 -2.89 15.46
CA GLY A 150 -16.37 -3.42 16.83
C GLY A 150 -16.98 -2.51 17.90
N SER A 151 -17.33 -1.27 17.60
CA SER A 151 -17.64 -0.28 18.63
C SER A 151 -18.57 0.85 18.18
N HIS A 152 -19.18 1.56 19.14
CA HIS A 152 -19.85 2.83 18.85
C HIS A 152 -18.82 3.90 18.50
N LEU A 153 -19.21 4.88 17.67
CA LEU A 153 -18.34 6.00 17.31
C LEU A 153 -17.93 6.79 18.58
N THR A 154 -16.70 6.57 19.05
CA THR A 154 -16.09 7.29 20.16
C THR A 154 -15.31 8.50 19.65
N GLU A 155 -15.00 9.44 20.55
CA GLU A 155 -14.15 10.59 20.20
C GLU A 155 -12.74 10.15 19.76
N ASP A 156 -12.21 9.08 20.37
CA ASP A 156 -10.95 8.46 19.97
C ASP A 156 -11.01 7.95 18.52
N LEU A 157 -12.10 7.29 18.11
CA LEU A 157 -12.28 6.86 16.72
C LEU A 157 -12.46 8.03 15.78
N ARG A 158 -13.17 9.08 16.21
CA ARG A 158 -13.34 10.32 15.43
C ARG A 158 -11.98 10.99 15.17
N SER A 159 -11.14 11.11 16.19
CA SER A 159 -9.78 11.64 16.05
C SER A 159 -8.91 10.74 15.16
N GLY A 160 -9.05 9.41 15.27
CA GLY A 160 -8.39 8.44 14.40
C GLY A 160 -8.78 8.58 12.92
N ILE A 161 -10.07 8.79 12.63
CA ILE A 161 -10.57 9.07 11.28
C ILE A 161 -9.93 10.35 10.70
N VAL A 162 -9.93 11.45 11.47
CA VAL A 162 -9.34 12.72 11.02
C VAL A 162 -7.83 12.56 10.80
N SER A 163 -7.14 11.87 11.70
CA SER A 163 -5.72 11.58 11.56
C SER A 163 -5.42 10.80 10.28
N GLN A 164 -6.14 9.71 10.03
CA GLN A 164 -5.93 8.90 8.83
C GLN A 164 -6.35 9.62 7.55
N GLN A 165 -7.39 10.46 7.60
CA GLN A 165 -7.75 11.34 6.51
C GLN A 165 -6.58 12.27 6.16
N ASN A 166 -5.98 12.93 7.15
CA ASN A 166 -4.82 13.79 6.94
C ASN A 166 -3.62 13.01 6.38
N CYS A 167 -3.36 11.80 6.88
CA CYS A 167 -2.32 10.94 6.33
C CYS A 167 -2.58 10.57 4.86
N THR A 168 -3.83 10.28 4.50
CA THR A 168 -4.23 9.96 3.11
C THR A 168 -4.07 11.18 2.20
N VAL A 169 -4.44 12.37 2.67
CA VAL A 169 -4.23 13.64 1.95
C VAL A 169 -2.74 13.91 1.73
N ALA A 170 -1.92 13.78 2.77
CA ALA A 170 -0.47 13.95 2.66
C ALA A 170 0.16 12.94 1.68
N ALA A 171 -0.33 11.69 1.65
CA ALA A 171 0.11 10.70 0.67
C ALA A 171 -0.25 11.09 -0.76
N ILE A 172 -1.47 11.63 -0.99
CA ILE A 172 -1.88 12.14 -2.31
C ILE A 172 -0.97 13.29 -2.76
N GLU A 173 -0.69 14.27 -1.89
CA GLU A 173 0.18 15.42 -2.20
C GLU A 173 1.61 14.98 -2.52
N SER A 174 2.14 13.99 -1.78
CA SER A 174 3.45 13.41 -2.04
C SER A 174 3.50 12.71 -3.40
N ILE A 175 2.50 11.89 -3.73
CA ILE A 175 2.41 11.23 -5.05
C ILE A 175 2.26 12.25 -6.17
N GLN A 176 1.47 13.32 -5.98
CA GLN A 176 1.33 14.39 -6.99
C GLN A 176 2.65 15.10 -7.26
N THR A 177 3.45 15.31 -6.23
CA THR A 177 4.78 15.90 -6.37
C THR A 177 5.70 14.95 -7.15
N GLN A 178 5.66 13.64 -6.87
CA GLN A 178 6.42 12.65 -7.64
C GLN A 178 5.97 12.60 -9.10
N VAL A 179 4.67 12.61 -9.39
CA VAL A 179 4.14 12.68 -10.77
C VAL A 179 4.70 13.90 -11.49
N ALA A 180 4.65 15.09 -10.89
CA ALA A 180 5.18 16.30 -11.51
C ALA A 180 6.70 16.29 -11.71
N VAL A 181 7.45 15.53 -10.92
CA VAL A 181 8.90 15.31 -11.12
C VAL A 181 9.12 14.37 -12.30
N VAL A 182 8.43 13.23 -12.33
CA VAL A 182 8.55 12.21 -13.37
C VAL A 182 8.10 12.73 -14.74
N GLU A 183 7.02 13.50 -14.82
CA GLU A 183 6.56 14.16 -16.05
C GLU A 183 7.61 15.14 -16.60
N ARG A 184 8.28 15.89 -15.71
CA ARG A 184 9.35 16.81 -16.11
C ARG A 184 10.55 16.05 -16.65
N SER A 185 10.95 14.96 -15.98
CA SER A 185 12.04 14.09 -16.46
C SER A 185 11.70 13.44 -17.80
N LEU A 186 10.45 13.00 -18.01
CA LEU A 186 10.00 12.48 -19.30
C LEU A 186 10.10 13.53 -20.41
N ALA A 187 9.68 14.76 -20.14
CA ALA A 187 9.76 15.86 -21.09
C ALA A 187 11.21 16.21 -21.45
N GLU A 188 12.11 16.19 -20.46
CA GLU A 188 13.54 16.44 -20.65
C GLU A 188 14.19 15.35 -21.52
N VAL A 189 13.94 14.08 -21.21
CA VAL A 189 14.44 12.93 -21.99
C VAL A 189 13.88 12.98 -23.42
N ARG A 190 12.58 13.19 -23.61
CA ARG A 190 12.03 13.29 -24.98
C ARG A 190 12.63 14.43 -25.79
N SER A 191 12.96 15.56 -25.14
CA SER A 191 13.56 16.72 -25.80
C SER A 191 15.00 16.49 -26.25
N SER A 192 15.78 15.71 -25.48
CA SER A 192 17.17 15.40 -25.85
C SER A 192 17.29 14.35 -26.97
N SER A 193 16.27 13.52 -27.20
CA SER A 193 16.28 12.51 -28.30
C SER A 193 16.22 13.13 -29.69
N SER A 194 15.69 14.35 -29.82
CA SER A 194 15.54 15.01 -31.12
C SER A 194 16.86 15.59 -31.67
N GLU A 195 17.95 15.55 -30.90
CA GLU A 195 19.25 16.16 -31.25
C GLU A 195 20.40 15.15 -31.44
N SER A 196 20.24 13.85 -31.11
CA SER A 196 21.31 12.86 -31.23
C SER A 196 21.16 11.93 -32.45
N SER A 197 22.27 11.72 -33.17
CA SER A 197 22.34 10.82 -34.33
C SER A 197 22.44 9.36 -33.92
N ALA A 198 21.66 8.51 -34.59
CA ALA A 198 21.54 7.05 -34.42
C ALA A 198 22.84 6.32 -34.04
N ASN A 199 22.92 5.89 -32.77
CA ASN A 199 23.87 4.91 -32.24
C ASN A 199 23.25 4.24 -30.99
N GLU A 200 23.94 3.25 -30.41
CA GLU A 200 23.53 2.38 -29.27
C GLU A 200 22.88 3.12 -28.06
N GLU A 201 23.11 4.42 -27.89
CA GLU A 201 22.43 5.28 -26.89
C GLU A 201 20.90 5.33 -27.05
N ASP A 202 20.38 5.11 -28.26
CA ASP A 202 18.94 5.16 -28.57
C ASP A 202 18.16 3.99 -27.95
N VAL A 203 18.81 2.81 -27.85
CA VAL A 203 18.22 1.62 -27.20
C VAL A 203 18.13 1.80 -25.68
N ASP A 204 19.15 2.42 -25.09
CA ASP A 204 19.21 2.69 -23.65
C ASP A 204 18.24 3.82 -23.24
N MET A 205 18.00 4.77 -24.14
CA MET A 205 17.06 5.87 -23.94
C MET A 205 15.60 5.41 -24.01
N GLU A 206 15.27 4.55 -24.97
CA GLU A 206 13.94 3.94 -25.08
C GLU A 206 13.62 3.09 -23.83
N ALA A 207 14.59 2.36 -23.30
CA ALA A 207 14.44 1.61 -22.05
C ALA A 207 14.16 2.53 -20.84
N ALA A 208 14.83 3.69 -20.76
CA ALA A 208 14.59 4.68 -19.71
C ALA A 208 13.19 5.32 -19.82
N ILE A 209 12.72 5.61 -21.04
CA ILE A 209 11.37 6.11 -21.30
C ILE A 209 10.33 5.08 -20.84
N GLY A 210 10.50 3.81 -21.21
CA GLY A 210 9.59 2.74 -20.79
C GLY A 210 9.45 2.62 -19.28
N GLN A 211 10.55 2.75 -18.52
CA GLN A 211 10.51 2.71 -17.05
C GLN A 211 9.83 3.93 -16.43
N ILE A 212 10.02 5.11 -17.03
CA ILE A 212 9.33 6.33 -16.60
C ILE A 212 7.82 6.20 -16.81
N GLU A 213 7.39 5.63 -17.93
CA GLU A 213 5.98 5.38 -18.24
C GLU A 213 5.37 4.34 -17.27
N GLU A 214 6.10 3.26 -16.97
CA GLU A 214 5.67 2.28 -15.96
C GLU A 214 5.50 2.95 -14.58
N LEU A 215 6.45 3.78 -14.16
CA LEU A 215 6.36 4.52 -12.90
C LEU A 215 5.15 5.48 -12.88
N MET A 216 4.85 6.13 -14.01
CA MET A 216 3.65 6.98 -14.13
C MET A 216 2.36 6.18 -13.95
N GLU A 217 2.26 4.99 -14.55
CA GLU A 217 1.09 4.12 -14.40
C GLU A 217 0.90 3.70 -12.93
N VAL A 218 1.99 3.34 -12.25
CA VAL A 218 1.99 3.00 -10.82
C VAL A 218 1.50 4.19 -9.98
N LEU A 219 2.05 5.37 -10.21
CA LEU A 219 1.67 6.60 -9.48
C LEU A 219 0.19 6.95 -9.68
N GLN A 220 -0.33 6.84 -10.90
CA GLN A 220 -1.73 7.12 -11.22
C GLN A 220 -2.69 6.10 -10.59
N SER A 221 -2.34 4.82 -10.65
CA SER A 221 -3.11 3.75 -10.00
C SER A 221 -3.17 3.96 -8.48
N SER A 222 -2.02 4.24 -7.85
CA SER A 222 -1.94 4.57 -6.43
C SER A 222 -2.74 5.82 -6.06
N GLN A 223 -2.69 6.87 -6.87
CA GLN A 223 -3.47 8.08 -6.65
C GLN A 223 -4.98 7.79 -6.70
N THR A 224 -5.43 6.92 -7.60
CA THR A 224 -6.83 6.50 -7.70
C THR A 224 -7.27 5.77 -6.44
N LEU A 225 -6.47 4.80 -5.97
CA LEU A 225 -6.73 4.10 -4.71
C LEU A 225 -6.83 5.07 -3.53
N LEU A 226 -5.89 6.01 -3.39
CA LEU A 226 -5.90 6.96 -2.28
C LEU A 226 -7.13 7.89 -2.31
N ARG A 227 -7.61 8.28 -3.50
CA ARG A 227 -8.86 9.06 -3.62
C ARG A 227 -10.08 8.24 -3.23
N GLU A 228 -10.13 6.98 -3.63
CA GLU A 228 -11.17 6.06 -3.20
C GLU A 228 -11.15 5.88 -1.69
N LEU A 229 -9.99 5.70 -1.07
CA LEU A 229 -9.85 5.65 0.40
C LEU A 229 -10.26 6.97 1.06
N LEU A 230 -9.93 8.12 0.47
CA LEU A 230 -10.36 9.41 0.98
C LEU A 230 -11.89 9.55 0.99
N SER A 231 -12.57 9.00 -0.03
CA SER A 231 -14.04 8.98 -0.06
C SER A 231 -14.65 8.17 1.08
N LYS A 232 -13.93 7.15 1.59
CA LYS A 232 -14.37 6.27 2.68
C LYS A 232 -14.43 6.94 4.05
N TYR A 233 -13.86 8.13 4.20
CA TYR A 233 -13.99 8.94 5.42
C TYR A 233 -15.23 9.84 5.41
N GLN A 234 -16.06 9.80 4.36
CA GLN A 234 -17.33 10.54 4.37
C GLN A 234 -18.26 10.01 5.47
N THR A 235 -18.94 10.92 6.16
CA THR A 235 -19.81 10.63 7.31
C THR A 235 -20.84 9.54 7.01
N LYS A 236 -21.38 9.52 5.78
CA LYS A 236 -22.38 8.52 5.34
C LYS A 236 -21.84 7.09 5.31
N ASP A 237 -20.59 6.90 4.88
CA ASP A 237 -19.97 5.58 4.84
C ASP A 237 -19.60 5.11 6.25
N ILE A 238 -19.11 6.02 7.09
CA ILE A 238 -18.83 5.75 8.50
C ILE A 238 -20.11 5.37 9.25
N GLU A 239 -21.20 6.13 9.07
CA GLU A 239 -22.50 5.83 9.67
C GLU A 239 -23.04 4.46 9.22
N LYS A 240 -22.85 4.11 7.95
CA LYS A 240 -23.26 2.80 7.42
C LYS A 240 -22.50 1.65 8.08
N VAL A 241 -21.18 1.79 8.26
CA VAL A 241 -20.35 0.77 8.92
C VAL A 241 -20.73 0.63 10.40
N CYS A 242 -20.93 1.75 11.11
CA CYS A 242 -21.41 1.75 12.48
C CYS A 242 -22.82 1.13 12.61
N ALA A 243 -23.69 1.36 11.62
CA ALA A 243 -25.07 0.83 11.61
C ALA A 243 -25.16 -0.64 11.20
N ALA A 244 -24.16 -1.20 10.51
CA ALA A 244 -24.16 -2.60 10.08
C ALA A 244 -24.13 -3.58 11.26
N ASN A 245 -23.56 -3.17 12.39
CA ASN A 245 -23.61 -3.92 13.66
C ASN A 245 -24.70 -3.34 14.57
N ARG A 246 -25.97 -3.45 14.15
CA ARG A 246 -27.07 -3.18 15.08
C ARG A 246 -26.95 -4.14 16.27
N PRO A 247 -27.01 -3.62 17.51
CA PRO A 247 -27.14 -4.49 18.68
C PRO A 247 -28.38 -5.37 18.47
N THR A 248 -28.25 -6.66 18.75
CA THR A 248 -29.38 -7.60 18.68
C THR A 248 -30.44 -7.12 19.66
N GLN A 249 -31.46 -6.44 19.14
CA GLN A 249 -32.56 -5.95 19.95
C GLN A 249 -33.47 -7.14 20.27
N ILE A 250 -33.23 -7.77 21.42
CA ILE A 250 -34.10 -8.83 21.93
C ILE A 250 -35.31 -8.14 22.57
N THR A 251 -36.42 -8.04 21.81
CA THR A 251 -37.69 -7.56 22.35
C THR A 251 -38.47 -8.72 22.95
N PHE A 252 -38.60 -8.74 24.27
CA PHE A 252 -39.46 -9.71 24.95
C PHE A 252 -40.93 -9.31 24.80
N GLY A 253 -41.77 -10.23 24.34
CA GLY A 253 -43.21 -10.00 24.19
C GLY A 253 -43.92 -9.78 25.53
N ARG A 254 -45.08 -9.12 25.52
CA ARG A 254 -45.88 -8.77 26.73
C ARG A 254 -46.41 -9.96 27.55
N ASN A 255 -46.23 -11.20 27.11
CA ASN A 255 -46.86 -12.39 27.70
C ASN A 255 -45.95 -13.20 28.62
N TYR A 256 -44.69 -12.79 28.83
CA TYR A 256 -43.78 -13.49 29.72
C TYR A 256 -43.90 -12.93 31.15
N ARG A 257 -44.44 -13.73 32.07
CA ARG A 257 -44.34 -13.49 33.52
C ARG A 257 -43.16 -14.30 34.06
N GLY A 258 -42.06 -13.63 34.42
CA GLY A 258 -40.90 -14.27 35.04
C GLY A 258 -39.60 -13.49 34.80
N MET A 259 -38.58 -13.73 35.62
CA MET A 259 -37.22 -13.21 35.41
C MET A 259 -36.48 -14.17 34.47
N GLN A 260 -36.11 -13.70 33.28
CA GLN A 260 -35.25 -14.44 32.36
C GLN A 260 -33.86 -13.81 32.40
N MET A 261 -32.86 -14.61 32.75
CA MET A 261 -31.47 -14.22 32.76
C MET A 261 -30.80 -14.79 31.50
N GLY A 262 -30.58 -13.95 30.50
CA GLY A 262 -29.72 -14.29 29.37
C GLY A 262 -28.26 -14.05 29.75
N ILE A 263 -27.36 -14.95 29.36
CA ILE A 263 -25.92 -14.73 29.51
C ILE A 263 -25.48 -13.86 28.32
N ASN A 264 -25.11 -12.61 28.60
CA ASN A 264 -24.48 -11.72 27.63
C ASN A 264 -22.98 -11.67 27.90
N HIS A 265 -22.17 -11.99 26.89
CA HIS A 265 -20.71 -11.90 26.95
C HIS A 265 -20.16 -10.56 26.40
N GLY A 266 -21.03 -9.67 25.95
CA GLY A 266 -20.70 -8.33 25.44
C GLY A 266 -21.09 -7.20 26.40
N SER A 267 -20.67 -5.97 26.05
CA SER A 267 -21.01 -4.76 26.79
C SER A 267 -22.51 -4.43 26.66
N ILE A 268 -23.14 -4.09 27.79
CA ILE A 268 -24.56 -3.69 27.85
C ILE A 268 -24.64 -2.18 28.00
N THR A 269 -25.25 -1.51 27.03
CA THR A 269 -25.60 -0.08 27.08
C THR A 269 -27.09 0.07 27.37
N TRP A 270 -27.43 0.74 28.48
CA TRP A 270 -28.82 1.04 28.84
C TRP A 270 -29.18 2.46 28.40
N ASN A 271 -30.08 2.58 27.42
CA ASN A 271 -30.72 3.84 27.09
C ASN A 271 -32.06 3.91 27.82
N SER A 272 -32.15 4.76 28.84
CA SER A 272 -33.43 5.08 29.49
C SER A 272 -34.06 6.28 28.80
N ASP A 273 -35.06 6.06 27.95
CA ASP A 273 -35.96 7.14 27.55
C ASP A 273 -36.91 7.42 28.73
N ARG A 274 -36.92 8.67 29.19
CA ARG A 274 -37.90 9.20 30.16
C ARG A 274 -39.05 9.86 29.43
#